data_AF-A0A448VJQ8-F1
#
_entry.id   AF-A0A448VJQ8-F1
#
_cell.length_a   1.000
_cell.length_b   1.000
_cell.length_c   1.000
_cell.angle_alpha   90.00
_cell.angle_beta   90.00
_cell.angle_gamma   90.00
#
_symmetry.space_group_name_H-M   'P 1'
#
loop_
_entity.id
_entity.type
_entity.pdbx_description
1 polymer ?
#
loop_
_entity_poly.entity_id
_entity_poly.type
_entity_poly.pdbx_seq_one_letter_code
_entity_poly.pdbx_strand_id
1 'polypeptide(L)' 'MSAVLRYTTIDGDRWDLIAHKHYGNALMVDGLIAANPHLPLTEEFKSGLTVFVPVLATKPKNSQADMPPWMR' A
#
# COMPACT_ATOMS: atom_id res chain seq x y z
N MET A 1 -9.49 10.15 11.38
CA MET A 1 -8.13 9.61 11.64
C MET A 1 -7.83 8.58 10.57
N SER A 2 -6.79 8.79 9.77
CA SER A 2 -6.32 7.79 8.81
C SER A 2 -5.59 6.69 9.58
N ALA A 3 -6.01 5.44 9.42
CA ALA A 3 -5.31 4.32 10.04
C ALA A 3 -3.98 4.05 9.31
N VAL A 4 -2.98 3.56 10.03
CA VAL A 4 -1.64 3.27 9.49
C VAL A 4 -1.21 1.89 9.98
N LEU A 5 -0.75 1.05 9.06
CA LEU A 5 -0.12 -0.23 9.36
C LEU A 5 1.40 -0.05 9.44
N ARG A 6 2.06 -0.76 10.36
CA ARG A 6 3.51 -0.78 10.46
C ARG A 6 4.06 -2.06 9.83
N TYR A 7 4.95 -1.92 8.86
CA TYR A 7 5.63 -3.01 8.16
C TYR A 7 7.13 -2.93 8.44
N THR A 8 7.76 -4.08 8.71
CA THR A 8 9.22 -4.18 8.83
C THR A 8 9.76 -4.78 7.54
N THR A 9 10.70 -4.09 6.89
CA THR A 9 11.31 -4.57 5.65
C THR A 9 12.14 -5.83 5.86
N ILE A 10 12.26 -6.62 4.81
CA ILE A 10 13.25 -7.69 4.65
C ILE A 10 14.23 -7.33 3.51
N ASP A 11 15.35 -8.05 3.42
CA ASP A 11 16.28 -7.87 2.29
C ASP A 11 15.57 -8.19 0.97
N GLY A 12 15.80 -7.38 -0.06
CA GLY A 12 15.09 -7.48 -1.34
C GLY A 12 13.77 -6.71 -1.42
N ASP A 13 13.27 -6.13 -0.33
CA ASP A 13 12.03 -5.34 -0.38
C ASP A 13 12.21 -4.07 -1.21
N ARG A 14 11.17 -3.72 -1.97
CA ARG A 14 11.12 -2.52 -2.81
C ARG A 14 9.82 -1.77 -2.58
N TRP A 15 9.80 -0.47 -2.92
CA TRP A 15 8.58 0.33 -2.83
C TRP A 15 7.40 -0.30 -3.57
N ASP A 16 7.61 -0.78 -4.79
CA ASP A 16 6.60 -1.41 -5.63
C ASP A 16 6.09 -2.74 -5.05
N LEU A 17 6.99 -3.55 -4.45
CA LEU A 17 6.62 -4.80 -3.79
C LEU A 17 5.76 -4.55 -2.55
N ILE A 18 6.14 -3.57 -1.72
CA ILE A 18 5.38 -3.21 -0.52
C ILE A 18 4.02 -2.63 -0.91
N ALA A 19 3.98 -1.74 -1.91
CA ALA A 19 2.73 -1.19 -2.44
C ALA A 19 1.81 -2.30 -2.99
N HIS A 20 2.36 -3.24 -3.77
CA HIS A 20 1.59 -4.37 -4.27
C HIS A 20 1.06 -5.26 -3.12
N LYS A 21 1.90 -5.56 -2.13
CA LYS A 21 1.54 -6.41 -0.98
C LYS A 21 0.40 -5.84 -0.14
N HIS A 22 0.39 -4.52 0.07
CA HIS A 22 -0.59 -3.87 0.95
C HIS A 22 -1.77 -3.21 0.22
N TYR A 23 -1.58 -2.77 -1.02
CA TYR A 23 -2.62 -2.09 -1.82
C TYR A 23 -3.13 -2.91 -2.99
N GLY A 24 -2.49 -4.05 -3.31
CA GLY A 24 -2.80 -4.84 -4.51
C GLY A 24 -2.40 -4.13 -5.80
N ASN A 25 -1.63 -3.05 -5.74
CA ASN A 25 -1.20 -2.28 -6.89
C ASN A 25 0.23 -1.74 -6.69
N ALA A 26 1.16 -2.25 -7.49
CA ALA A 26 2.57 -1.90 -7.47
C ALA A 26 2.84 -0.42 -7.83
N LEU A 27 1.91 0.25 -8.51
CA LEU A 27 2.05 1.65 -8.92
C LEU A 27 1.65 2.63 -7.80
N MET A 28 1.11 2.14 -6.68
CA MET A 28 0.68 2.99 -5.55
C MET A 28 1.85 3.34 -4.62
N VAL A 29 2.98 3.75 -5.21
CA VAL A 29 4.21 4.08 -4.49
C VAL A 29 4.25 5.55 -4.04
N ASP A 30 3.62 6.46 -4.78
CA ASP A 30 3.73 7.91 -4.50
C ASP A 30 3.24 8.27 -3.08
N GLY A 31 2.04 7.79 -2.73
CA GLY A 31 1.48 8.02 -1.39
C GLY A 31 2.24 7.27 -0.28
N LEU A 32 2.82 6.11 -0.63
CA LEU A 32 3.62 5.32 0.31
C LEU A 32 4.97 6.00 0.60
N ILE A 33 5.66 6.50 -0.43
CA ILE A 33 6.90 7.27 -0.32
C ILE A 33 6.66 8.57 0.45
N ALA A 34 5.61 9.32 0.10
CA ALA A 34 5.27 10.58 0.76
C ALA A 34 4.99 10.40 2.26
N ALA A 35 4.45 9.25 2.68
CA ALA A 35 4.19 8.93 4.07
C ALA A 35 5.47 8.54 4.87
N ASN A 36 6.59 8.31 4.18
CA ASN A 36 7.84 7.81 4.78
C ASN A 36 9.06 8.64 4.36
N PRO A 37 9.08 9.97 4.61
CA PRO A 37 10.20 10.83 4.21
C PRO A 37 11.52 10.50 4.93
N HIS A 38 11.48 9.71 6.01
CA HIS A 38 12.66 9.22 6.73
C HIS A 38 13.36 8.05 6.04
N LEU A 39 12.73 7.42 5.03
CA LEU A 39 13.32 6.33 4.27
C LEU A 39 13.94 6.85 2.97
N PRO A 40 15.06 6.26 2.52
CA PRO A 40 15.67 6.64 1.25
C PRO A 40 14.80 6.22 0.06
N LEU A 41 14.84 7.02 -1.02
CA LEU A 41 14.33 6.60 -2.32
C LEU A 41 15.38 5.69 -2.99
N THR A 42 15.37 4.43 -2.56
CA THR A 42 16.28 3.37 -3.03
C THR A 42 15.52 2.34 -3.86
N GLU A 43 16.24 1.65 -4.74
CA GLU A 43 15.69 0.54 -5.51
C GLU A 43 15.34 -0.65 -4.62
N GLU A 44 16.12 -0.86 -3.55
CA GLU A 44 15.98 -1.99 -2.61
C GLU A 44 16.27 -1.55 -1.16
N PHE A 45 15.48 -2.08 -0.23
CA PHE A 45 15.65 -1.92 1.21
C PHE A 45 16.44 -3.06 1.82
N LYS A 46 17.23 -2.71 2.84
CA LYS A 46 17.76 -3.68 3.80
C LYS A 46 16.68 -4.09 4.79
N SER A 47 16.83 -5.27 5.37
CA SER A 47 16.01 -5.77 6.45
C SER A 47 16.03 -4.86 7.70
N GLY A 48 14.89 -4.76 8.37
CA GLY A 48 14.76 -4.10 9.67
C GLY A 48 14.32 -2.63 9.66
N LEU A 49 14.06 -2.04 8.49
CA LEU A 49 13.51 -0.68 8.40
C LEU A 49 12.00 -0.70 8.65
N THR A 50 11.49 0.36 9.28
CA THR A 50 10.05 0.49 9.54
C THR A 50 9.40 1.36 8.48
N VAL A 51 8.46 0.77 7.75
CA VAL A 51 7.61 1.42 6.75
C VAL A 51 6.22 1.62 7.35
N PHE A 52 5.73 2.85 7.32
CA PHE A 52 4.36 3.22 7.66
C PHE A 52 3.50 3.13 6.40
N VAL A 53 2.52 2.24 6.40
CA VAL A 53 1.63 1.99 5.26
C VAL A 53 0.26 2.61 5.56
N PRO A 54 -0.08 3.78 4.98
CA PRO A 54 -1.40 4.38 5.14
C PRO A 54 -2.52 3.44 4.68
N VAL A 55 -3.55 3.26 5.50
CA VAL A 55 -4.76 2.53 5.10
C VAL A 55 -5.61 3.45 4.24
N LEU A 56 -5.82 3.06 2.99
CA LEU A 56 -6.60 3.84 2.04
C LEU A 56 -8.08 3.52 2.24
N ALA A 57 -8.92 4.55 2.28
CA ALA A 57 -10.36 4.37 2.27
C ALA A 57 -10.77 3.79 0.91
N THR A 58 -11.02 2.48 0.86
CA THR A 58 -11.56 1.84 -0.32
C THR A 58 -13.00 2.29 -0.49
N LYS A 59 -13.31 2.98 -1.59
CA LYS A 59 -14.69 2.99 -2.07
C LYS A 59 -15.00 1.55 -2.49
N PRO A 60 -16.11 0.94 -2.05
CA PRO A 60 -16.49 -0.36 -2.55
C PRO A 60 -16.56 -0.28 -4.08
N LYS A 61 -15.71 -1.05 -4.77
CA LYS A 61 -15.62 -1.02 -6.24
C LYS A 61 -16.93 -1.43 -6.92
N ASN A 62 -17.80 -2.12 -6.18
CA ASN A 62 -19.14 -2.46 -6.59
C ASN A 62 -20.07 -2.02 -5.46
N SER A 63 -20.86 -0.97 -5.66
CA SER A 63 -22.08 -0.86 -4.86
C SER A 63 -23.01 -1.99 -5.33
N GLN A 64 -23.78 -2.60 -4.42
CA GLN A 64 -24.74 -3.65 -4.80
C GLN A 64 -25.78 -3.13 -5.83
N ALA A 65 -25.93 -1.80 -5.92
CA ALA A 65 -26.73 -1.14 -6.95
C ALA A 65 -26.13 -1.28 -8.37
N ASP A 66 -24.81 -1.27 -8.50
CA ASP A 66 -24.09 -1.33 -9.79
C ASP A 66 -23.94 -2.77 -10.33
N MET A 67 -24.21 -3.79 -9.50
CA MET A 67 -24.18 -5.17 -9.94
C MET A 67 -25.41 -5.48 -10.80
N PRO A 68 -25.27 -6.27 -11.89
CA PRO A 68 -26.40 -6.65 -12.72
C PRO A 68 -27.40 -7.51 -11.92
N PRO A 69 -28.69 -7.54 -12.30
CA PRO A 69 -29.77 -8.08 -11.46
C PRO A 69 -29.60 -9.55 -11.00
N TRP A 70 -28.86 -10.35 -11.76
CA TRP A 70 -28.59 -11.77 -11.50
C TRP A 70 -27.39 -12.01 -10.57
N MET A 71 -26.69 -10.95 -10.17
CA MET A 71 -25.48 -10.98 -9.36
C MET A 71 -25.63 -10.20 -8.05
N ARG A 72 -26.80 -9.60 -7.81
CA ARG A 72 -27.13 -8.86 -6.58
C ARG A 72 -27.36 -9.77 -5.39
#